data_AF-A0A323V2U6-F1
#
_entry.id   AF-A0A323V2U6-F1
#
_cell.length_a   1.000
_cell.length_b   1.000
_cell.length_c   1.000
_cell.angle_alpha   90.00
_cell.angle_beta   90.00
_cell.angle_gamma   90.00
#
_symmetry.space_group_name_H-M   'P 1'
#
loop_
_entity.id
_entity.type
_entity.pdbx_description
1 polymer ?
#
loop_
_entity_poly.entity_id
_entity_poly.type
_entity_poly.pdbx_seq_one_letter_code
_entity_poly.pdbx_strand_id
1 'polypeptide(L)'
;MITGPQWWARCKQMNVLDSFINYYDSEKHAENAVIFLHGNAASSYLWRHVVPHIEPVARCIIPDLIGMGKSGKSGNGSYRLLDHYKYLTAWFELLNLPKKIIFVGHDWGARLAFHYSYEHQDKIKAIVHAESVVDVI
;
A
#
# COMPACT_ATOMS: atom_id res chain seq x y z
N MET A 1 -17.32 -13.17 8.63
CA MET A 1 -17.32 -11.80 8.09
C MET A 1 -16.43 -10.94 8.98
N ILE A 2 -15.50 -10.16 8.42
CA ILE A 2 -14.72 -9.15 9.16
C ILE A 2 -15.36 -7.81 8.88
N THR A 3 -15.88 -7.09 9.87
CA THR A 3 -16.50 -5.76 9.70
C THR A 3 -15.44 -4.66 9.55
N GLY A 4 -15.85 -3.48 9.08
CA GLY A 4 -14.96 -2.31 9.02
C GLY A 4 -14.29 -2.01 10.37
N PRO A 5 -15.05 -1.81 11.48
CA PRO A 5 -14.46 -1.58 12.80
C PRO A 5 -13.46 -2.65 13.24
N GLN A 6 -13.76 -3.93 12.98
CA GLN A 6 -12.84 -5.04 13.30
C GLN A 6 -11.53 -4.97 12.51
N TRP A 7 -11.58 -4.56 11.24
CA TRP A 7 -10.38 -4.39 10.43
C TRP A 7 -9.55 -3.18 10.87
N TRP A 8 -10.19 -2.03 11.07
CA TRP A 8 -9.46 -0.81 11.45
C TRP A 8 -8.88 -0.87 12.87
N ALA A 9 -9.47 -1.66 13.77
CA ALA A 9 -8.87 -1.95 15.09
C ALA A 9 -7.53 -2.71 14.99
N ARG A 10 -7.25 -3.37 13.86
CA ARG A 10 -5.98 -4.05 13.58
C ARG A 10 -4.98 -3.16 12.84
N CYS A 11 -5.40 -1.96 12.42
CA CYS A 11 -4.55 -1.04 11.69
C CYS A 11 -3.79 -0.12 12.65
N LYS A 12 -2.69 0.44 12.15
CA LYS A 12 -1.87 1.46 12.78
C LYS A 12 -1.92 2.74 11.95
N GLN A 13 -1.52 3.85 12.55
CA GLN A 13 -1.35 5.11 11.86
C GLN A 13 0.09 5.58 11.98
N MET A 14 0.60 6.23 10.94
CA MET A 14 1.90 6.84 10.92
C MET A 14 1.81 8.21 10.26
N ASN A 15 2.39 9.22 10.90
CA ASN A 15 2.48 10.57 10.34
C ASN A 15 3.41 10.54 9.12
N VAL A 16 2.97 11.15 8.03
CA VAL A 16 3.69 11.17 6.75
C VAL A 16 3.48 12.55 6.14
N LEU A 17 4.59 13.28 5.98
CA LEU A 17 4.56 14.67 5.52
C LEU A 17 3.64 15.54 6.41
N ASP A 18 2.66 16.20 5.79
CA ASP A 18 1.65 17.05 6.41
C ASP A 18 0.35 16.30 6.77
N SER A 19 0.36 14.96 6.74
CA SER A 19 -0.81 14.12 6.99
C SER A 19 -0.42 12.81 7.68
N PHE A 20 -1.24 11.76 7.53
CA PHE A 20 -0.94 10.43 8.06
C PHE A 20 -1.52 9.32 7.16
N ILE A 21 -0.88 8.14 7.23
CA ILE A 21 -1.33 6.92 6.56
C ILE A 21 -1.81 5.91 7.61
N ASN A 22 -3.05 5.44 7.46
CA ASN A 22 -3.57 4.27 8.15
C ASN A 22 -3.17 3.02 7.37
N TYR A 23 -2.68 1.97 8.04
CA TYR A 23 -2.23 0.76 7.38
C TYR A 23 -2.33 -0.46 8.29
N TYR A 24 -2.49 -1.63 7.69
CA TYR A 24 -2.28 -2.90 8.34
C TYR A 24 -0.82 -3.35 8.16
N ASP A 25 -0.25 -3.98 9.19
CA ASP A 25 1.10 -4.54 9.16
C ASP A 25 1.11 -5.85 9.97
N SER A 26 1.47 -6.96 9.33
CA SER A 26 1.54 -8.27 9.98
C SER A 26 2.81 -8.47 10.82
N GLU A 27 3.80 -7.56 10.71
CA GLU A 27 5.07 -7.47 11.44
C GLU A 27 6.07 -8.63 11.22
N LYS A 28 5.61 -9.88 11.31
CA LYS A 28 6.44 -11.10 11.24
C LYS A 28 7.02 -11.31 9.83
N HIS A 29 8.10 -12.08 9.76
CA HIS A 29 8.78 -12.44 8.49
C HIS A 29 9.31 -11.23 7.71
N ALA A 30 9.87 -10.25 8.45
CA ALA A 30 10.29 -8.95 7.92
C ALA A 30 11.50 -9.00 6.96
N GLU A 31 12.16 -10.14 6.79
CA GLU A 31 13.16 -10.36 5.75
C GLU A 31 12.59 -10.25 4.33
N ASN A 32 11.27 -10.41 4.18
CA ASN A 32 10.51 -10.14 2.97
C ASN A 32 9.32 -9.22 3.28
N ALA A 33 9.13 -8.18 2.47
CA ALA A 33 7.95 -7.32 2.57
C ALA A 33 7.08 -7.44 1.32
N VAL A 34 5.81 -7.74 1.52
CA VAL A 34 4.76 -7.73 0.50
C VAL A 34 3.83 -6.55 0.76
N ILE A 35 3.78 -5.61 -0.19
CA ILE A 35 2.98 -4.39 -0.08
C ILE A 35 1.75 -4.53 -0.97
N PHE A 36 0.57 -4.51 -0.35
CA PHE A 36 -0.71 -4.61 -1.06
C PHE A 36 -1.29 -3.22 -1.30
N LEU A 37 -1.46 -2.83 -2.56
CA LEU A 37 -1.97 -1.52 -2.95
C LEU A 37 -3.36 -1.66 -3.58
N HIS A 38 -4.37 -1.11 -2.89
CA HIS A 38 -5.72 -1.00 -3.44
C HIS A 38 -5.81 0.12 -4.49
N GLY A 39 -6.90 0.13 -5.26
CA GLY A 39 -7.23 1.18 -6.23
C GLY A 39 -8.38 2.08 -5.80
N ASN A 40 -9.09 2.64 -6.77
CA ASN A 40 -10.22 3.55 -6.55
C ASN A 40 -11.39 2.88 -5.80
N ALA A 41 -12.19 3.67 -5.09
CA ALA A 41 -13.36 3.26 -4.32
C ALA A 41 -13.13 2.20 -3.22
N ALA A 42 -11.87 1.87 -2.92
CA ALA A 42 -11.48 0.85 -1.94
C ALA A 42 -10.58 1.41 -0.82
N SER A 43 -10.09 0.52 0.03
CA SER A 43 -9.09 0.79 1.07
C SER A 43 -8.32 -0.50 1.37
N SER A 44 -7.41 -0.51 2.35
CA SER A 44 -6.75 -1.73 2.86
C SER A 44 -7.73 -2.85 3.19
N TYR A 45 -8.97 -2.49 3.56
CA TYR A 45 -10.07 -3.42 3.84
C TYR A 45 -10.37 -4.40 2.70
N LEU A 46 -10.08 -4.04 1.44
CA LEU A 46 -10.23 -4.92 0.27
C LEU A 46 -9.47 -6.25 0.46
N TRP A 47 -8.29 -6.19 1.08
CA TRP A 47 -7.37 -7.31 1.18
C TRP A 47 -7.57 -8.19 2.42
N ARG A 48 -8.57 -7.89 3.27
CA ARG A 48 -8.77 -8.51 4.60
C ARG A 48 -8.91 -10.04 4.60
N HIS A 49 -9.35 -10.63 3.50
CA HIS A 49 -9.49 -12.08 3.34
C HIS A 49 -8.40 -12.70 2.46
N VAL A 50 -7.56 -11.86 1.83
CA VAL A 50 -6.42 -12.31 1.03
C VAL A 50 -5.19 -12.42 1.93
N VAL A 51 -4.90 -11.37 2.69
CA VAL A 51 -3.67 -11.25 3.51
C VAL A 51 -3.38 -12.45 4.43
N PRO A 52 -4.37 -13.12 5.08
CA PRO A 52 -4.07 -14.22 6.00
C PRO A 52 -3.35 -15.42 5.35
N HIS A 53 -3.43 -15.55 4.01
CA HIS A 53 -2.75 -16.62 3.27
C HIS A 53 -1.27 -16.30 2.98
N ILE A 54 -0.84 -15.05 3.13
CA ILE A 54 0.51 -14.57 2.80
C ILE A 54 1.32 -14.29 4.08
N GLU A 55 0.66 -13.86 5.17
CA GLU A 55 1.30 -13.59 6.46
C GLU A 55 2.25 -14.70 6.98
N PRO A 56 1.98 -16.01 6.76
CA PRO A 56 2.88 -17.06 7.24
C PRO A 56 4.26 -17.11 6.56
N VAL A 57 4.46 -16.39 5.45
CA VAL A 57 5.69 -16.46 4.64
C VAL A 57 6.38 -15.12 4.39
N ALA A 58 5.73 -13.99 4.70
CA ALA A 58 6.30 -12.65 4.54
C ALA A 58 5.54 -11.59 5.37
N ARG A 59 6.23 -10.50 5.71
CA ARG A 59 5.59 -9.30 6.29
C ARG A 59 4.67 -8.68 5.26
N CYS A 60 3.39 -8.59 5.61
CA CYS A 60 2.35 -8.00 4.76
C CYS A 60 2.02 -6.59 5.25
N ILE A 61 2.13 -5.61 4.37
CA ILE A 61 1.88 -4.20 4.68
C ILE A 61 0.83 -3.66 3.71
N ILE A 62 -0.25 -3.08 4.24
CA ILE A 62 -1.43 -2.71 3.45
C ILE A 62 -1.91 -1.32 3.84
N PRO A 63 -1.51 -0.26 3.12
CA PRO A 63 -1.97 1.09 3.39
C PRO A 63 -3.40 1.33 2.92
N ASP A 64 -4.07 2.25 3.57
CA ASP A 64 -5.09 3.08 2.94
C ASP A 64 -4.37 4.24 2.22
N LEU A 65 -4.56 4.40 0.92
CA LEU A 65 -4.00 5.52 0.17
C LEU A 65 -4.49 6.86 0.74
N ILE A 66 -3.68 7.91 0.61
CA ILE A 66 -4.03 9.25 1.11
C ILE A 66 -5.43 9.69 0.60
N GLY A 67 -6.24 10.26 1.47
CA GLY A 67 -7.62 10.65 1.16
C GLY A 67 -8.64 9.52 1.24
N MET A 68 -8.20 8.25 1.31
CA MET A 68 -9.04 7.05 1.25
C MET A 68 -9.00 6.27 2.57
N GLY A 69 -9.97 5.38 2.76
CA GLY A 69 -10.07 4.56 3.98
C GLY A 69 -10.05 5.39 5.26
N LYS A 70 -9.14 5.05 6.17
CA LYS A 70 -8.88 5.77 7.42
C LYS A 70 -7.61 6.63 7.40
N SER A 71 -6.96 6.77 6.25
CA SER A 71 -5.84 7.71 6.10
C SER A 71 -6.31 9.16 6.16
N GLY A 72 -5.37 10.06 6.47
CA GLY A 72 -5.58 11.49 6.44
C GLY A 72 -5.86 12.02 5.04
N LYS A 73 -6.04 13.33 4.93
CA LYS A 73 -6.28 14.04 3.65
C LYS A 73 -4.98 14.65 3.13
N SER A 74 -4.86 14.81 1.82
CA SER A 74 -3.73 15.53 1.22
C SER A 74 -3.79 17.01 1.63
N GLY A 75 -2.68 17.61 2.07
CA GLY A 75 -2.70 18.98 2.60
C GLY A 75 -3.09 20.05 1.59
N ASN A 76 -2.85 19.82 0.29
CA ASN A 76 -3.25 20.73 -0.81
C ASN A 76 -4.60 20.35 -1.46
N GLY A 77 -5.30 19.32 -0.96
CA GLY A 77 -6.55 18.82 -1.53
C GLY A 77 -6.43 18.13 -2.90
N SER A 78 -5.22 17.88 -3.42
CA SER A 78 -5.01 17.20 -4.70
C SER A 78 -4.78 15.70 -4.52
N TYR A 79 -5.41 14.89 -5.38
CA TYR A 79 -5.39 13.42 -5.35
C TYR A 79 -5.06 12.83 -6.71
N ARG A 80 -4.15 13.46 -7.47
CA ARG A 80 -3.67 12.86 -8.73
C ARG A 80 -2.69 11.72 -8.41
N LEU A 81 -2.34 10.91 -9.42
CA LEU A 81 -1.39 9.81 -9.26
C LEU A 81 -0.11 10.23 -8.52
N LEU A 82 0.48 11.36 -8.90
CA LEU A 82 1.71 11.86 -8.28
C LEU A 82 1.51 12.38 -6.86
N ASP A 83 0.32 12.88 -6.52
CA ASP A 83 -0.01 13.25 -5.15
C ASP A 83 -0.08 12.00 -4.27
N HIS A 84 -0.73 10.93 -4.73
CA HIS A 84 -0.72 9.63 -4.04
C HIS A 84 0.69 9.05 -3.91
N TYR A 85 1.48 9.11 -5.00
CA TYR A 85 2.84 8.59 -5.03
C TYR A 85 3.74 9.30 -4.01
N LYS A 86 3.64 10.63 -3.88
CA LYS A 86 4.38 11.42 -2.90
C LYS A 86 4.18 10.95 -1.46
N TYR A 87 2.93 10.69 -1.05
CA TYR A 87 2.66 10.17 0.30
C TYR A 87 3.10 8.71 0.44
N LEU A 88 2.90 7.90 -0.61
CA LEU A 88 3.26 6.48 -0.58
C LEU A 88 4.77 6.27 -0.41
N THR A 89 5.60 6.99 -1.17
CA THR A 89 7.05 6.89 -1.07
C THR A 89 7.58 7.47 0.23
N ALA A 90 7.07 8.62 0.68
CA ALA A 90 7.42 9.17 1.99
C ALA A 90 7.06 8.20 3.14
N TRP A 91 5.95 7.47 3.01
CA TRP A 91 5.57 6.43 3.97
C TRP A 91 6.51 5.21 3.93
N PHE A 92 6.96 4.78 2.75
CA PHE A 92 7.91 3.66 2.60
C PHE A 92 9.24 3.90 3.33
N GLU A 93 9.76 5.12 3.31
CA GLU A 93 11.01 5.48 3.99
C GLU A 93 10.93 5.32 5.52
N LEU A 94 9.73 5.25 6.10
CA LEU A 94 9.50 5.09 7.54
C LEU A 94 9.29 3.63 7.98
N LEU A 95 9.12 2.69 7.04
CA LEU A 95 8.68 1.31 7.33
C LEU A 95 9.80 0.30 7.59
N ASN A 96 11.07 0.72 7.50
CA ASN A 96 12.25 -0.16 7.57
C ASN A 96 12.11 -1.37 6.63
N LEU A 97 11.86 -1.08 5.34
CA LEU A 97 11.67 -2.12 4.32
C LEU A 97 13.00 -2.81 3.95
N PRO A 98 12.97 -4.11 3.57
CA PRO A 98 14.14 -4.76 3.01
C PRO A 98 14.53 -4.12 1.67
N LYS A 99 15.79 -4.32 1.25
CA LYS A 99 16.31 -3.75 -0.01
C LYS A 99 15.42 -4.03 -1.21
N LYS A 100 14.85 -5.23 -1.29
CA LYS A 100 13.91 -5.62 -2.35
C LYS A 100 12.55 -5.98 -1.79
N ILE A 101 11.50 -5.37 -2.33
CA ILE A 101 10.10 -5.56 -1.93
C ILE A 101 9.28 -6.26 -3.02
N ILE A 102 8.14 -6.83 -2.62
CA ILE A 102 7.15 -7.41 -3.52
C ILE A 102 5.90 -6.53 -3.51
N PHE A 103 5.35 -6.22 -4.67
CA PHE A 103 4.06 -5.54 -4.78
C PHE A 103 2.94 -6.50 -5.13
N VAL A 104 1.76 -6.25 -4.55
CA VAL A 104 0.47 -6.78 -5.00
C VAL A 104 -0.44 -5.59 -5.27
N GLY A 105 -0.65 -5.26 -6.54
CA GLY A 105 -1.41 -4.08 -6.96
C GLY A 105 -2.75 -4.41 -7.61
N HIS A 106 -3.78 -3.63 -7.31
CA HIS A 106 -5.08 -3.68 -8.00
C HIS A 106 -5.45 -2.29 -8.53
N ASP A 107 -5.96 -2.19 -9.76
CA ASP A 107 -6.43 -0.94 -10.37
C ASP A 107 -5.34 0.18 -10.29
N TRP A 108 -5.63 1.36 -9.73
CA TRP A 108 -4.65 2.45 -9.57
C TRP A 108 -3.53 2.11 -8.59
N GLY A 109 -3.74 1.16 -7.68
CA GLY A 109 -2.70 0.62 -6.82
C GLY A 109 -1.61 -0.10 -7.60
N ALA A 110 -1.96 -0.80 -8.69
CA ALA A 110 -0.99 -1.38 -9.61
C ALA A 110 -0.23 -0.28 -10.37
N ARG A 111 -0.89 0.80 -10.78
CA ARG A 111 -0.21 1.93 -11.44
C ARG A 111 0.84 2.59 -10.54
N LEU A 112 0.56 2.74 -9.24
CA LEU A 112 1.53 3.21 -8.25
C LEU A 112 2.71 2.24 -8.10
N ALA A 113 2.44 0.93 -8.03
CA ALA A 113 3.50 -0.09 -7.97
C ALA A 113 4.40 -0.08 -9.22
N PHE A 114 3.81 0.04 -10.41
CA PHE A 114 4.56 0.13 -11.67
C PHE A 114 5.40 1.40 -11.74
N HIS A 115 4.84 2.55 -11.35
CA HIS A 115 5.58 3.81 -11.33
C HIS A 115 6.75 3.76 -10.33
N TYR A 116 6.52 3.22 -9.12
CA TYR A 116 7.59 3.01 -8.15
C TYR A 116 8.69 2.10 -8.70
N SER A 117 8.29 1.00 -9.36
CA SER A 117 9.21 0.02 -9.94
C SER A 117 10.05 0.60 -11.07
N TYR A 118 9.48 1.50 -11.87
CA TYR A 118 10.21 2.22 -12.91
C TYR A 118 11.30 3.13 -12.33
N GLU A 119 11.00 3.85 -11.24
CA GLU A 119 11.96 4.75 -10.58
C GLU A 119 12.97 4.02 -9.68
N HIS A 120 12.65 2.82 -9.21
CA HIS A 120 13.44 2.06 -8.23
C HIS A 120 13.69 0.61 -8.67
N GLN A 121 14.21 0.41 -9.88
CA GLN A 121 14.35 -0.91 -10.50
C GLN A 121 15.16 -1.91 -9.66
N ASP A 122 16.14 -1.44 -8.89
CA ASP A 122 16.98 -2.27 -8.02
C ASP A 122 16.28 -2.70 -6.72
N LYS A 123 15.17 -2.06 -6.36
CA LYS A 123 14.37 -2.34 -5.16
C LYS A 123 13.23 -3.34 -5.37
N ILE A 124 13.07 -3.92 -6.57
CA ILE A 124 11.94 -4.80 -6.86
C ILE A 124 12.36 -6.26 -6.85
N LYS A 125 11.62 -7.08 -6.09
CA LYS A 125 11.74 -8.55 -6.09
C LYS A 125 10.72 -9.20 -7.02
N ALA A 126 9.46 -8.77 -6.96
CA ALA A 126 8.37 -9.28 -7.79
C ALA A 126 7.18 -8.30 -7.78
N ILE A 127 6.31 -8.43 -8.77
CA ILE A 127 5.04 -7.68 -8.87
C ILE A 127 3.93 -8.67 -9.22
N VAL A 128 2.85 -8.65 -8.44
CA VAL A 128 1.56 -9.26 -8.76
C VAL A 128 0.60 -8.13 -9.07
N HIS A 129 -0.17 -8.24 -10.15
CA HIS A 129 -1.19 -7.25 -10.50
C HIS A 129 -2.49 -7.92 -10.96
N ALA A 130 -3.62 -7.27 -10.72
CA ALA A 130 -4.94 -7.70 -11.18
C ALA A 130 -5.81 -6.48 -11.50
N GLU A 131 -6.62 -6.56 -12.57
CA GLU A 131 -7.48 -5.45 -13.05
C GLU A 131 -6.73 -4.12 -13.08
N SER A 132 -5.55 -4.12 -13.70
CA SER A 132 -4.53 -3.08 -13.56
C SER A 132 -4.45 -2.15 -14.77
N VAL A 133 -4.03 -0.90 -14.54
CA VAL A 133 -3.67 0.05 -15.61
C VAL A 133 -2.32 -0.33 -16.21
N VAL A 134 -2.33 -1.25 -17.18
CA VAL A 134 -1.12 -1.79 -17.82
C VAL A 134 -0.54 -0.89 -18.90
N ASP A 135 -1.37 -0.03 -19.52
CA ASP A 135 -0.95 0.88 -20.58
C ASP A 135 -1.82 2.15 -20.60
N VAL A 136 -1.35 3.20 -21.28
CA VAL A 136 -2.09 4.44 -21.57
C VAL A 136 -2.27 4.50 -23.08
N ILE A 137 -3.44 4.07 -23.54
CA ILE A 137 -3.87 4.15 -24.95
C ILE A 137 -4.48 5.52 -25.21
#